data_AF-U1Q459-F1
#
_entry.id   AF-U1Q459-F1
#
_cell.length_a   1.000
_cell.length_b   1.000
_cell.length_c   1.000
_cell.angle_alpha   90.00
_cell.angle_beta   90.00
_cell.angle_gamma   90.00
#
_symmetry.space_group_name_H-M   'P 1'
#
loop_
_entity.id
_entity.type
_entity.pdbx_description
1 polymer ?
#
loop_
_entity_poly.entity_id
_entity_poly.type
_entity_poly.pdbx_seq_one_letter_code
_entity_poly.pdbx_strand_id
1 'polypeptide(L)' 'MMSLGIIQMVSLATTLVFALPVAIFGIRQALSGSVFLGTTLTVVAALMIIVPQRVVTPGDILTTLLERFTHRTLSQEDDQ' A
#
# COMPACT_ATOMS: atom_id res chain seq x y z
N MET A 1 -18.40 14.15 1.09
CA MET A 1 -17.32 14.00 0.09
C MET A 1 -16.01 13.90 0.85
N MET A 2 -15.36 12.75 0.80
CA MET A 2 -14.12 12.48 1.54
C MET A 2 -13.01 13.40 1.00
N SER A 3 -12.60 14.38 1.80
CA SER A 3 -11.36 15.09 1.52
C SER A 3 -10.23 14.08 1.69
N LEU A 4 -9.56 13.74 0.60
CA LEU A 4 -8.43 12.83 0.62
C LEU A 4 -7.30 13.56 1.35
N GLY A 5 -7.06 13.20 2.61
CA GLY A 5 -5.99 13.80 3.40
C GLY A 5 -4.66 13.67 2.68
N ILE A 6 -3.80 14.68 2.80
CA ILE A 6 -2.52 14.78 2.07
C ILE A 6 -1.68 13.50 2.26
N ILE A 7 -1.69 12.93 3.47
CA ILE A 7 -1.02 11.65 3.79
C ILE A 7 -1.54 10.49 2.95
N GLN A 8 -2.85 10.45 2.69
CA GLN A 8 -3.51 9.39 1.94
C GLN A 8 -3.17 9.49 0.45
N MET A 9 -3.08 10.71 -0.10
CA MET A 9 -2.53 10.94 -1.44
C MET A 9 -1.06 10.53 -1.56
N VAL A 10 -0.23 10.84 -0.56
CA VAL A 10 1.20 10.46 -0.57
C VAL A 10 1.35 8.94 -0.53
N SER A 11 0.58 8.24 0.30
CA SER A 11 0.58 6.77 0.36
C SER A 11 0.17 6.13 -0.98
N LEU A 12 -0.85 6.69 -1.64
CA LEU A 12 -1.26 6.28 -2.98
C LEU A 12 -0.15 6.52 -4.01
N ALA A 13 0.48 7.71 -3.97
CA ALA A 13 1.56 8.07 -4.87
C ALA A 13 2.76 7.12 -4.73
N THR A 14 3.17 6.78 -3.51
CA THR A 14 4.25 5.81 -3.25
C THR A 14 3.95 4.45 -3.88
N THR A 15 2.71 3.96 -3.75
CA THR A 15 2.28 2.71 -4.38
C THR A 15 2.31 2.82 -5.91
N LEU A 16 1.87 3.96 -6.45
CA LEU A 16 1.84 4.21 -7.88
C LEU A 16 3.24 4.20 -8.52
N VAL A 17 4.26 4.74 -7.83
CA VAL A 17 5.65 4.76 -8.33
C VAL A 17 6.14 3.36 -8.67
N PHE A 18 5.72 2.34 -7.91
CA PHE A 18 6.08 0.95 -8.17
C PHE A 18 5.14 0.25 -9.16
N ALA A 19 3.85 0.60 -9.14
CA ALA A 19 2.85 -0.05 -9.99
C ALA A 19 2.89 0.43 -11.45
N LEU A 20 3.17 1.72 -11.69
CA LEU A 20 3.20 2.31 -13.03
C LEU A 20 4.19 1.62 -13.98
N PRO A 21 5.46 1.38 -13.60
CA PRO A 21 6.41 0.67 -14.47
C PRO A 21 5.90 -0.70 -14.92
N VAL A 22 5.33 -1.48 -14.00
CA VAL A 22 4.83 -2.83 -14.27
C VAL A 22 3.59 -2.79 -15.16
N ALA A 23 2.66 -1.87 -14.89
CA ALA A 23 1.46 -1.68 -15.71
C ALA A 23 1.82 -1.25 -17.14
N ILE A 24 2.72 -0.28 -17.30
CA ILE A 24 3.17 0.19 -18.61
C ILE A 24 3.86 -0.93 -19.38
N PHE A 25 4.71 -1.73 -18.72
CA PHE A 25 5.36 -2.88 -19.33
C PHE A 25 4.34 -3.95 -19.77
N GLY A 26 3.40 -4.31 -18.89
CA GLY A 26 2.34 -5.27 -19.19
C GLY A 26 1.46 -4.86 -20.37
N ILE A 27 1.02 -3.59 -20.40
CA ILE A 27 0.23 -3.03 -21.50
C ILE A 27 1.03 -3.08 -22.80
N ARG A 28 2.29 -2.62 -22.80
CA ARG A 28 3.15 -2.68 -23.99
C ARG A 28 3.35 -4.11 -24.47
N GLN A 29 3.54 -5.06 -23.57
CA GLN A 29 3.74 -6.46 -23.93
C GLN A 29 2.47 -7.10 -24.53
N ALA A 30 1.29 -6.72 -24.03
CA ALA A 30 0.00 -7.15 -24.57
C ALA A 30 -0.21 -6.61 -25.98
N LEU A 31 0.10 -5.33 -26.20
CA LEU A 31 0.02 -4.67 -27.50
C LEU A 31 1.08 -5.18 -28.49
N SER A 32 2.22 -5.68 -28.00
CA SER A 32 3.30 -6.27 -28.80
C SER A 32 2.97 -7.68 -29.35
N GLY A 33 1.75 -8.17 -29.16
CA GLY A 33 1.29 -9.48 -29.67
C GLY A 33 1.42 -10.64 -28.68
N SER A 34 2.11 -10.44 -27.55
CA SER A 34 2.18 -11.44 -26.47
C SER A 34 1.08 -11.18 -25.43
N VAL A 35 -0.18 -11.29 -25.87
CA VAL A 35 -1.37 -10.95 -25.06
C VAL A 35 -1.39 -11.72 -23.73
N PHE A 36 -1.01 -13.00 -23.74
CA PHE A 36 -0.96 -13.82 -22.52
C PHE A 36 0.01 -13.27 -21.47
N LEU A 37 1.24 -12.93 -21.86
CA LEU A 37 2.24 -12.35 -20.97
C LEU A 37 1.83 -10.96 -20.49
N GLY A 38 1.38 -10.10 -21.40
CA GLY A 38 1.01 -8.73 -21.05
C GLY A 38 -0.20 -8.65 -20.12
N THR A 39 -1.25 -9.44 -20.38
CA THR A 39 -2.44 -9.49 -19.51
C THR A 39 -2.12 -10.05 -18.13
N THR A 40 -1.35 -11.15 -18.05
CA THR A 40 -0.92 -11.72 -16.77
C THR A 40 -0.14 -10.70 -15.94
N LEU A 41 0.83 -10.00 -16.54
CA LEU A 41 1.61 -8.97 -15.85
C LEU A 41 0.75 -7.77 -15.43
N THR A 42 -0.24 -7.39 -16.24
CA THR A 42 -1.18 -6.31 -15.90
C THR A 42 -2.04 -6.68 -14.70
N VAL A 43 -2.52 -7.94 -14.63
CA VAL A 43 -3.27 -8.46 -13.48
C VAL A 43 -2.39 -8.50 -12.23
N VAL A 44 -1.13 -8.94 -12.35
CA VAL A 44 -0.16 -8.94 -11.25
C VAL A 44 0.08 -7.51 -10.75
N ALA A 45 0.21 -6.53 -11.64
CA ALA A 45 0.36 -5.13 -11.25
C ALA A 45 -0.87 -4.61 -10.48
N ALA A 46 -2.08 -4.95 -10.93
CA ALA A 46 -3.30 -4.60 -10.21
C ALA A 46 -3.37 -5.26 -8.83
N LEU A 47 -2.98 -6.54 -8.73
CA LEU A 47 -2.87 -7.25 -7.46
C LEU A 47 -1.82 -6.62 -6.53
N MET A 48 -0.69 -6.19 -7.07
CA MET A 48 0.36 -5.49 -6.30
C MET A 48 -0.14 -4.18 -5.68
N ILE A 49 -1.19 -3.56 -6.23
CA ILE A 49 -1.87 -2.40 -5.64
C ILE A 49 -2.92 -2.84 -4.61
N ILE A 50 -3.77 -3.81 -4.99
CA ILE A 50 -4.98 -4.16 -4.22
C ILE A 50 -4.66 -5.01 -2.98
N VAL A 51 -3.70 -5.93 -3.08
CA VAL A 51 -3.33 -6.86 -2.01
C VAL A 51 -2.77 -6.13 -0.78
N PRO A 52 -1.75 -5.25 -0.87
CA PRO A 52 -1.22 -4.58 0.32
C PRO A 52 -2.24 -3.66 0.99
N GLN A 53 -3.14 -3.02 0.23
CA GLN A 53 -4.18 -2.14 0.78
C GLN A 53 -5.21 -2.87 1.67
N ARG A 54 -5.30 -4.20 1.59
CA ARG A 54 -6.27 -5.00 2.37
C ARG A 54 -5.64 -5.85 3.46
N VAL A 55 -4.34 -6.14 3.39
CA VAL A 55 -3.69 -7.12 4.27
C VAL A 55 -2.44 -6.55 4.96
N VAL A 56 -1.92 -5.42 4.48
CA VAL A 56 -0.63 -4.86 4.94
C VAL A 56 -0.76 -3.34 5.06
N THR A 57 -1.67 -2.85 5.91
CA THR A 57 -1.63 -1.43 6.27
C THR A 57 -0.43 -1.23 7.21
N PRO A 58 0.68 -0.59 6.78
CA PRO A 58 1.79 -0.30 7.68
C PRO A 58 1.33 0.62 8.83
N GLY A 59 0.26 1.39 8.59
CA GLY A 59 -0.42 2.19 9.59
C GLY A 59 -0.87 1.38 10.80
N ASP A 60 -1.48 0.21 10.59
CA ASP A 60 -2.03 -0.62 11.68
C ASP A 60 -0.93 -1.17 12.59
N ILE A 61 0.21 -1.53 11.99
CA ILE A 61 1.39 -1.99 12.73
C ILE A 61 1.97 -0.82 13.53
N LEU A 62 2.03 0.37 12.93
CA LEU A 62 2.57 1.58 13.57
C LEU A 62 1.69 2.08 14.72
N THR A 63 0.37 2.11 14.56
CA THR A 63 -0.58 2.46 15.64
C THR A 63 -0.54 1.45 16.77
N THR A 64 -0.49 0.15 16.46
CA THR A 64 -0.38 -0.89 17.49
C THR A 64 0.90 -0.74 18.32
N LEU A 65 2.01 -0.36 17.70
CA LEU A 65 3.25 -0.07 18.43
C LEU A 65 3.13 1.21 19.27
N LEU A 66 2.53 2.27 18.72
CA LEU A 66 2.33 3.53 19.42
C LEU A 66 1.45 3.35 20.67
N GLU A 67 0.33 2.62 20.56
CA GLU A 67 -0.55 2.30 21.69
C GLU A 67 0.19 1.51 22.78
N ARG A 68 1.01 0.52 22.41
CA ARG A 68 1.80 -0.25 23.39
C ARG A 68 2.83 0.62 24.12
N PHE A 69 3.44 1.58 23.44
CA PHE A 69 4.34 2.52 24.08
C PHE A 69 3.58 3.46 25.01
N THR A 70 2.49 4.09 24.56
CA THR A 70 1.66 4.98 25.38
C THR A 70 1.09 4.28 26.61
N HIS A 71 0.60 3.05 26.47
CA HIS A 71 0.07 2.29 27.60
C HIS A 71 1.15 1.95 28.63
N ARG A 72 2.39 1.68 28.18
CA ARG A 72 3.53 1.40 29.06
C ARG A 72 4.00 2.65 29.82
N THR A 73 3.86 3.84 29.23
CA THR A 73 4.19 5.10 29.91
C THR A 73 3.14 5.47 30.94
N LEU A 74 1.86 5.24 30.66
CA LEU A 74 0.76 5.52 31.60
C LEU A 74 0.75 4.56 32.79
N SER A 75 1.08 3.27 32.61
CA SER A 75 1.20 2.33 33.73
C SER A 75 2.42 2.54 34.62
N GLN A 76 3.33 3.47 34.28
CA GLN A 76 4.50 3.78 35.11
C GLN A 76 4.23 4.93 36.10
N GLU A 77 3.15 5.70 35.94
CA GLU A 77 2.81 6.83 36.82
C GLU A 77 1.89 6.48 38.00
N ASP A 78 1.21 5.32 38.00
CA ASP A 78 0.26 4.93 39.05
C ASP A 78 0.88 4.08 40.19
N ASP A 79 2.20 3.79 40.14
CA ASP A 79 2.92 2.99 41.15
C ASP A 79 3.91 3.83 42.03
N GLN A 80 3.62 5.10 42.29
CA GLN A 80 4.37 5.93 43.28
C GLN A 80 3.49 6.54 44.37
#